data_AF-A0A7C5I5M6-F1
#
_entry.id   AF-A0A7C5I5M6-F1
#
_cell.length_a   1.000
_cell.length_b   1.000
_cell.length_c   1.000
_cell.angle_alpha   90.00
_cell.angle_beta   90.00
_cell.angle_gamma   90.00
#
_symmetry.space_group_name_H-M   'P 1'
#
loop_
_entity.id
_entity.type
_entity.pdbx_description
1 polymer ?
#
loop_
_entity_poly.entity_id
_entity_poly.type
_entity_poly.pdbx_seq_one_letter_code
_entity_poly.pdbx_strand_id
1 'polypeptide(L)'
;MYRWISCRSIVERIHGTDKRFGGKYIVDPYQKCDLSCIYCDASEDIIYIKHNAVEILINEIERIKRGRVILGSATDPYQRIEEREGLTREVLKILTENGFPVHILTKSSLVERDIDIMKSGDVRVTISFSTMDENISRIIEPEAPAPERRLKTVERLSKDGIRVGVAVFPLIPYVSDVDIERDVKRFKDAGASYLIYE
;
A
#
# COMPACT_ATOMS: atom_id res chain seq x y z
N MET A 1 -11.75 -14.53 -7.62
CA MET A 1 -11.28 -15.94 -7.44
C MET A 1 -9.83 -15.91 -6.97
N TYR A 2 -9.40 -16.93 -6.22
CA TYR A 2 -8.05 -16.98 -5.65
C TYR A 2 -7.29 -18.21 -6.16
N ARG A 3 -6.02 -18.04 -6.52
CA ARG A 3 -5.11 -19.12 -6.93
C ARG A 3 -3.80 -19.02 -6.16
N TRP A 4 -3.41 -20.11 -5.52
CA TRP A 4 -2.11 -20.19 -4.84
C TRP A 4 -1.04 -20.59 -5.85
N ILE A 5 0.06 -19.85 -5.85
CA ILE A 5 1.22 -20.07 -6.72
C ILE A 5 2.50 -20.05 -5.89
N SER A 6 3.53 -20.73 -6.39
CA SER A 6 4.87 -20.59 -5.83
C SER A 6 5.65 -19.54 -6.60
N CYS A 7 6.46 -18.75 -5.91
CA CYS A 7 7.45 -17.85 -6.52
C CYS A 7 8.88 -18.34 -6.27
N ARG A 8 9.80 -18.03 -7.20
CA ARG A 8 11.24 -18.31 -7.04
C ARG A 8 11.99 -17.21 -6.29
N SER A 9 11.44 -16.00 -6.31
CA SER A 9 11.96 -14.80 -5.66
C SER A 9 10.79 -13.91 -5.29
N ILE A 10 10.92 -13.18 -4.18
CA ILE A 10 9.89 -12.23 -3.70
C ILE A 10 10.43 -10.80 -3.60
N VAL A 11 11.74 -10.64 -3.45
CA VAL A 11 12.40 -9.35 -3.39
C VAL A 11 12.83 -8.90 -4.79
N GLU A 12 12.13 -7.92 -5.33
CA GLU A 12 12.54 -7.23 -6.54
C GLU A 12 13.43 -6.02 -6.21
N ARG A 13 14.53 -5.84 -6.94
CA ARG A 13 15.43 -4.69 -6.75
C ARG A 13 15.03 -3.56 -7.69
N ILE A 14 14.85 -2.36 -7.13
CA ILE A 14 14.66 -1.16 -7.94
C ILE A 14 16.00 -0.74 -8.55
N HIS A 15 16.02 -0.57 -9.87
CA HIS A 15 17.17 -0.07 -10.61
C HIS A 15 17.16 1.46 -10.65
N GLY A 16 18.28 2.09 -10.31
CA GLY A 16 18.38 3.55 -10.24
C GLY A 16 17.88 4.13 -8.90
N THR A 17 17.40 5.37 -8.94
CA THR A 17 16.86 6.07 -7.76
C THR A 17 15.35 6.16 -7.88
N ASP A 18 14.62 5.56 -6.95
CA ASP A 18 13.19 5.78 -6.82
C ASP A 18 12.93 7.17 -6.23
N LYS A 19 12.49 8.08 -7.10
CA LYS A 19 12.17 9.46 -6.72
C LYS A 19 10.83 9.59 -5.99
N ARG A 20 9.93 8.59 -6.11
CA ARG A 20 8.56 8.68 -5.59
C ARG A 20 8.51 8.20 -4.15
N PHE A 21 8.96 6.97 -3.90
CA PHE A 21 8.83 6.33 -2.59
C PHE A 21 10.18 6.13 -1.91
N GLY A 22 11.30 6.51 -2.55
CA GLY A 22 12.65 6.34 -2.02
C GLY A 22 12.99 4.88 -1.70
N GLY A 23 12.37 3.94 -2.42
CA GLY A 23 12.57 2.51 -2.27
C GLY A 23 13.85 2.01 -2.91
N LYS A 24 14.33 0.89 -2.40
CA LYS A 24 15.42 0.10 -2.99
C LYS A 24 14.95 -1.28 -3.42
N TYR A 25 13.92 -1.79 -2.75
CA TYR A 25 13.32 -3.09 -3.01
C TYR A 25 11.80 -2.98 -3.06
N ILE A 26 11.17 -3.89 -3.78
CA ILE A 26 9.72 -4.11 -3.78
C ILE A 26 9.47 -5.54 -3.31
N VAL A 27 8.47 -5.71 -2.45
CA VAL A 27 8.00 -7.02 -2.00
C VAL A 27 6.48 -7.02 -2.09
N ASP A 28 5.94 -7.73 -3.08
CA ASP A 28 4.49 -7.87 -3.26
C ASP A 28 4.11 -9.36 -3.08
N PRO A 29 3.41 -9.75 -1.99
CA PRO A 29 3.01 -11.13 -1.73
C PRO A 29 1.87 -11.63 -2.64
N TYR A 30 1.24 -10.70 -3.37
CA TYR A 30 0.14 -10.98 -4.28
C TYR A 30 0.51 -10.62 -5.73
N GLN A 31 -0.21 -11.19 -6.69
CA GLN A 31 -0.28 -10.67 -8.05
C GLN A 31 -1.74 -10.44 -8.41
N LYS A 32 -1.96 -9.33 -9.12
CA LYS A 32 -3.29 -8.75 -9.34
C LYS A 32 -3.97 -8.31 -8.03
N CYS A 33 -5.04 -7.52 -8.16
CA CYS A 33 -5.66 -6.82 -7.05
C CYS A 33 -7.19 -6.94 -7.12
N ASP A 34 -7.83 -7.34 -6.01
CA ASP A 34 -9.28 -7.46 -5.90
C ASP A 34 -10.00 -6.18 -5.46
N LEU A 35 -9.32 -5.01 -5.50
CA LEU A 35 -9.97 -3.70 -5.30
C LEU A 35 -10.69 -3.17 -6.56
N SER A 36 -10.55 -3.88 -7.69
CA SER A 36 -11.33 -3.67 -8.92
C SER A 36 -11.34 -2.24 -9.47
N CYS A 37 -10.23 -1.50 -9.31
CA CYS A 37 -10.11 -0.13 -9.81
C CYS A 37 -10.12 -0.14 -11.35
N ILE A 38 -11.06 0.57 -11.98
CA ILE A 38 -11.30 0.48 -13.44
C ILE A 38 -10.12 1.00 -14.29
N TYR A 39 -9.28 1.84 -13.69
CA TYR A 39 -8.12 2.45 -14.33
C TYR A 39 -6.83 1.63 -14.15
N CYS A 40 -6.87 0.49 -13.45
CA CYS A 40 -5.67 -0.19 -12.95
C CYS A 40 -5.39 -1.51 -13.68
N ASP A 41 -4.17 -1.65 -14.21
CA ASP A 41 -3.70 -2.86 -14.90
C ASP A 41 -3.59 -4.12 -13.99
N ALA A 42 -3.63 -3.91 -12.68
CA ALA A 42 -3.64 -4.98 -11.70
C ALA A 42 -5.06 -5.50 -11.41
N SER A 43 -6.12 -4.82 -11.84
CA SER A 43 -7.50 -5.22 -11.61
C SER A 43 -7.87 -6.43 -12.47
N GLU A 44 -8.16 -7.57 -11.83
CA GLU A 44 -8.53 -8.83 -12.49
C GLU A 44 -9.47 -9.66 -11.62
N ASP A 45 -10.17 -10.62 -12.22
CA ASP A 45 -11.04 -11.55 -11.52
C ASP A 45 -10.30 -12.64 -10.74
N ILE A 46 -9.03 -12.90 -11.09
CA ILE A 46 -8.19 -13.93 -10.46
C ILE A 46 -6.99 -13.28 -9.79
N ILE A 47 -6.90 -13.46 -8.47
CA ILE A 47 -5.76 -13.01 -7.66
C ILE A 47 -4.85 -14.19 -7.38
N TYR A 48 -3.55 -13.99 -7.56
CA TYR A 48 -2.55 -15.00 -7.30
C TYR A 48 -1.87 -14.75 -5.96
N ILE A 49 -1.88 -15.76 -5.11
CA ILE A 49 -1.36 -15.73 -3.74
C ILE A 49 -0.02 -16.46 -3.74
N LYS A 50 1.08 -15.77 -3.47
CA LYS A 50 2.42 -16.38 -3.40
C LYS A 50 2.57 -17.10 -2.06
N HIS A 51 2.08 -18.33 -1.97
CA HIS A 51 1.96 -19.06 -0.70
C HIS A 51 3.31 -19.33 0.00
N ASN A 52 4.42 -19.35 -0.75
CA ASN A 52 5.77 -19.51 -0.22
C ASN A 52 6.51 -18.18 -0.04
N ALA A 53 5.84 -17.02 -0.15
CA ALA A 53 6.48 -15.71 -0.08
C ALA A 53 7.27 -15.49 1.22
N VAL A 54 6.72 -15.92 2.36
CA VAL A 54 7.35 -15.80 3.68
C VAL A 54 8.66 -16.58 3.74
N GLU A 55 8.65 -17.86 3.33
CA GLU A 55 9.83 -18.72 3.30
C GLU A 55 10.93 -18.16 2.39
N ILE A 56 10.55 -17.68 1.19
CA ILE A 56 11.49 -17.08 0.25
C ILE A 56 12.05 -15.77 0.80
N LEU A 57 11.23 -14.93 1.43
CA LEU A 57 11.66 -13.65 1.98
C LEU A 57 12.75 -13.83 3.04
N ILE A 58 12.55 -14.75 3.99
CA ILE A 58 13.52 -15.04 5.07
C ILE A 58 14.91 -15.33 4.47
N ASN A 59 14.96 -16.16 3.42
CA ASN A 59 16.22 -16.53 2.77
C ASN A 59 16.85 -15.38 1.96
N GLU A 60 16.03 -14.55 1.31
CA GLU A 60 16.53 -13.47 0.44
C GLU A 60 17.06 -12.26 1.24
N ILE A 61 16.39 -11.89 2.34
CA ILE A 61 16.77 -10.70 3.13
C ILE A 61 18.16 -10.84 3.77
N GLU A 62 18.59 -12.05 4.10
CA GLU A 62 19.93 -12.32 4.63
C GLU A 62 21.04 -11.99 3.63
N ARG A 63 20.73 -12.05 2.33
CA ARG A 63 21.70 -11.92 1.23
C ARG A 63 21.77 -10.51 0.65
N ILE A 64 20.92 -9.60 1.11
CA ILE A 64 20.84 -8.24 0.59
C ILE A 64 21.22 -7.20 1.64
N LYS A 65 21.72 -6.06 1.16
CA LYS A 65 22.00 -4.91 2.01
C LYS A 65 20.69 -4.25 2.43
N ARG A 66 20.60 -3.82 3.69
CA ARG A 66 19.45 -3.09 4.20
C ARG A 66 19.16 -1.86 3.34
N GLY A 67 17.88 -1.57 3.18
CA GLY A 67 17.36 -0.48 2.39
C GLY A 67 15.84 -0.52 2.40
N ARG A 68 15.21 0.61 2.06
CA ARG A 68 13.75 0.73 2.15
C ARG A 68 13.05 -0.25 1.20
N VAL A 69 12.14 -1.02 1.75
CA VAL A 69 11.27 -1.95 1.01
C VAL A 69 9.92 -1.28 0.79
N ILE A 70 9.42 -1.33 -0.43
CA ILE A 70 8.06 -0.90 -0.77
C ILE A 70 7.16 -2.13 -0.73
N LEU A 71 6.07 -2.04 0.04
CA LEU A 71 4.92 -2.93 -0.06
C LEU A 71 3.81 -2.17 -0.78
N GLY A 72 3.27 -2.76 -1.84
CA GLY A 72 2.17 -2.16 -2.59
C GLY A 72 2.59 -1.39 -3.83
N SER A 73 3.61 -1.89 -4.55
CA SER A 73 4.06 -1.26 -5.80
C SER A 73 3.20 -1.70 -6.99
N ALA A 74 2.97 -3.00 -7.15
CA ALA A 74 2.22 -3.55 -8.29
C ALA A 74 0.76 -3.91 -7.94
N THR A 75 0.46 -4.15 -6.67
CA THR A 75 -0.86 -4.55 -6.17
C THR A 75 -1.13 -3.89 -4.84
N ASP A 76 -2.37 -3.88 -4.35
CA ASP A 76 -2.61 -3.43 -2.97
C ASP A 76 -2.23 -4.56 -1.99
N PRO A 77 -1.31 -4.33 -1.04
CA PRO A 77 -0.86 -5.37 -0.12
C PRO A 77 -1.93 -5.69 0.94
N TYR A 78 -2.91 -4.81 1.11
CA TYR A 78 -4.04 -4.93 2.04
C TYR A 78 -5.37 -5.10 1.29
N GLN A 79 -5.33 -5.65 0.07
CA GLN A 79 -6.52 -6.07 -0.68
C GLN A 79 -7.34 -7.11 0.11
N ARG A 80 -8.58 -7.41 -0.29
CA ARG A 80 -9.55 -8.12 0.57
C ARG A 80 -9.05 -9.49 1.04
N ILE A 81 -8.33 -10.21 0.17
CA ILE A 81 -7.75 -11.50 0.50
C ILE A 81 -6.72 -11.47 1.66
N GLU A 82 -6.09 -10.32 1.94
CA GLU A 82 -5.15 -10.16 3.05
C GLU A 82 -5.82 -10.30 4.42
N GLU A 83 -7.13 -10.08 4.53
CA GLU A 83 -7.86 -10.31 5.78
C GLU A 83 -7.80 -11.80 6.18
N ARG A 84 -7.80 -12.70 5.19
CA ARG A 84 -7.74 -14.15 5.39
C ARG A 84 -6.33 -14.70 5.40
N GLU A 85 -5.49 -14.30 4.44
CA GLU A 85 -4.18 -14.94 4.25
C GLU A 85 -3.08 -14.36 5.16
N GLY A 86 -3.17 -13.07 5.54
CA GLY A 86 -2.19 -12.44 6.44
C GLY A 86 -0.75 -12.38 5.91
N LEU A 87 -0.52 -12.53 4.60
CA LEU A 87 0.84 -12.61 4.05
C LEU A 87 1.57 -11.27 4.15
N THR A 88 0.89 -10.16 3.90
CA THR A 88 1.49 -8.83 4.06
C THR A 88 1.87 -8.58 5.50
N ARG A 89 1.04 -8.98 6.47
CA ARG A 89 1.37 -8.88 7.89
C ARG A 89 2.65 -9.63 8.25
N GLU A 90 2.76 -10.89 7.82
CA GLU A 90 3.96 -11.70 8.09
C GLU A 90 5.21 -11.13 7.39
N VAL A 91 5.06 -10.66 6.15
CA VAL A 91 6.13 -9.95 5.42
C VAL A 91 6.58 -8.70 6.19
N LEU A 92 5.63 -7.87 6.64
CA LEU A 92 5.91 -6.65 7.40
C LEU A 92 6.65 -6.96 8.71
N LYS A 93 6.21 -8.00 9.43
CA LYS A 93 6.86 -8.47 10.65
C LYS A 93 8.31 -8.88 10.38
N ILE A 94 8.55 -9.74 9.39
CA ILE A 94 9.90 -10.19 9.03
C ILE A 94 10.82 -9.02 8.67
N LEU A 95 10.34 -8.08 7.86
CA LEU A 95 11.12 -6.92 7.43
C LEU A 95 11.49 -6.03 8.63
N THR A 96 10.52 -5.73 9.50
CA THR A 96 10.74 -4.88 10.68
C THR A 96 11.65 -5.53 11.71
N GLU A 97 11.48 -6.82 12.01
CA GLU A 97 12.36 -7.59 12.92
C GLU A 97 13.80 -7.65 12.41
N ASN A 98 14.02 -7.59 11.09
CA ASN A 98 15.34 -7.61 10.47
C ASN A 98 15.90 -6.21 10.14
N GLY A 99 15.25 -5.15 10.63
CA GLY A 99 15.73 -3.77 10.53
C GLY A 99 15.64 -3.17 9.13
N PHE A 100 14.74 -3.67 8.27
CA PHE A 100 14.44 -3.04 6.99
C PHE A 100 13.41 -1.92 7.19
N PRO A 101 13.70 -0.68 6.76
CA PRO A 101 12.67 0.35 6.65
C PRO A 101 11.60 -0.08 5.64
N VAL A 102 10.33 0.17 5.94
CA VAL A 102 9.21 -0.21 5.07
C VAL A 102 8.38 1.00 4.70
N HIS A 103 7.99 1.08 3.44
CA HIS A 103 7.00 2.01 2.93
C HIS A 103 5.82 1.22 2.38
N ILE A 104 4.66 1.36 3.01
CA ILE A 104 3.40 0.75 2.57
C ILE A 104 2.64 1.76 1.70
N LEU A 105 2.20 1.36 0.50
CA LEU A 105 1.23 2.07 -0.30
C LEU A 105 -0.07 1.25 -0.36
N THR A 106 -1.20 1.82 0.03
CA THR A 106 -2.48 1.12 0.05
C THR A 106 -3.68 2.07 -0.03
N LYS A 107 -4.82 1.57 -0.48
CA LYS A 107 -6.15 2.19 -0.36
C LYS A 107 -6.95 1.60 0.81
N SER A 108 -6.51 0.47 1.36
CA SER A 108 -7.26 -0.32 2.32
C SER A 108 -7.11 0.21 3.74
N SER A 109 -8.20 0.18 4.51
CA SER A 109 -8.16 0.45 5.94
C SER A 109 -7.65 -0.73 6.78
N LEU A 110 -7.49 -1.92 6.18
CA LEU A 110 -6.98 -3.10 6.88
C LEU A 110 -5.56 -2.90 7.43
N VAL A 111 -4.80 -1.96 6.86
CA VAL A 111 -3.48 -1.53 7.35
C VAL A 111 -3.49 -1.12 8.83
N GLU A 112 -4.62 -0.66 9.37
CA GLU A 112 -4.77 -0.32 10.80
C GLU A 112 -4.54 -1.52 11.73
N ARG A 113 -4.79 -2.75 11.25
CA ARG A 113 -4.57 -4.00 12.01
C ARG A 113 -3.11 -4.15 12.42
N ASP A 114 -2.19 -3.64 11.60
CA ASP A 114 -0.75 -3.90 11.74
C ASP A 114 0.00 -2.76 12.42
N ILE A 115 -0.70 -1.80 13.05
CA ILE A 115 -0.11 -0.70 13.83
C ILE A 115 0.83 -1.22 14.91
N ASP A 116 0.51 -2.37 15.52
CA ASP A 116 1.34 -3.02 16.53
C ASP A 116 2.75 -3.35 16.00
N ILE A 117 2.84 -3.85 14.76
CA ILE A 117 4.11 -4.14 14.09
C ILE A 117 4.80 -2.83 13.69
N MET A 118 4.06 -1.89 13.09
CA MET A 118 4.62 -0.63 12.60
C MET A 118 5.29 0.20 13.70
N LYS A 119 4.75 0.19 14.93
CA LYS A 119 5.34 0.90 16.07
C LYS A 119 6.71 0.36 16.49
N SER A 120 7.04 -0.88 16.14
CA SER A 120 8.32 -1.51 16.47
C SER A 120 9.42 -1.31 15.42
N GLY A 121 9.08 -0.76 14.24
CA GLY A 121 9.99 -0.61 13.10
C GLY A 121 10.00 0.79 12.48
N ASP A 122 10.89 1.01 11.50
CA ASP A 122 10.87 2.21 10.64
C ASP A 122 9.85 1.99 9.51
N VAL A 123 8.57 2.22 9.82
CA VAL A 123 7.48 2.07 8.86
C VAL A 123 6.81 3.43 8.60
N ARG A 124 6.57 3.70 7.31
CA ARG A 124 5.68 4.77 6.86
C ARG A 124 4.59 4.23 5.95
N VAL A 125 3.44 4.89 5.99
CA VAL A 125 2.26 4.48 5.22
C VAL A 125 1.83 5.64 4.31
N THR A 126 1.57 5.34 3.05
CA THR A 126 0.90 6.25 2.12
C THR A 126 -0.47 5.70 1.80
N ILE A 127 -1.51 6.49 2.08
CA ILE A 127 -2.88 6.16 1.72
C ILE A 127 -3.21 6.79 0.37
N SER A 128 -3.69 5.98 -0.58
CA SER A 128 -3.98 6.40 -1.96
C SER A 128 -5.42 6.87 -2.11
N PHE A 129 -5.58 8.04 -2.74
CA PHE A 129 -6.81 8.69 -3.11
C PHE A 129 -6.76 8.99 -4.61
N SER A 130 -7.76 8.56 -5.37
CA SER A 130 -7.98 9.09 -6.72
C SER A 130 -8.87 10.33 -6.67
N THR A 131 -9.84 10.38 -5.76
CA THR A 131 -10.81 11.47 -5.55
C THR A 131 -11.32 11.46 -4.10
N MET A 132 -11.78 12.61 -3.59
CA MET A 132 -12.58 12.70 -2.36
C MET A 132 -14.10 12.69 -2.60
N ASP A 133 -14.55 12.66 -3.86
CA ASP A 133 -15.97 12.48 -4.19
C ASP A 133 -16.36 11.00 -4.12
N GLU A 134 -17.26 10.67 -3.18
CA GLU A 134 -17.70 9.29 -2.99
C GLU A 134 -18.44 8.70 -4.21
N ASN A 135 -19.20 9.51 -4.95
CA ASN A 135 -19.93 9.02 -6.12
C ASN A 135 -18.96 8.64 -7.22
N ILE A 136 -17.92 9.46 -7.43
CA ILE A 136 -16.87 9.17 -8.40
C ILE A 136 -16.08 7.94 -7.94
N SER A 137 -15.66 7.91 -6.67
CA SER A 137 -14.92 6.76 -6.10
C SER A 137 -15.68 5.44 -6.27
N ARG A 138 -17.00 5.40 -6.04
CA ARG A 138 -17.81 4.19 -6.26
C ARG A 138 -17.79 3.70 -7.72
N ILE A 139 -17.61 4.60 -8.68
CA ILE A 139 -17.52 4.26 -10.10
C ILE A 139 -16.13 3.75 -10.44
N ILE A 140 -15.09 4.48 -10.02
CA ILE A 140 -13.72 4.21 -10.48
C ILE A 140 -12.94 3.21 -9.61
N GLU A 141 -13.38 3.02 -8.35
CA GLU A 141 -12.75 2.16 -7.34
C GLU A 141 -13.81 1.41 -6.51
N PRO A 142 -14.68 0.61 -7.16
CA PRO A 142 -15.90 0.05 -6.56
C PRO A 142 -15.67 -0.78 -5.30
N GLU A 143 -14.54 -1.51 -5.21
CA GLU A 143 -14.25 -2.42 -4.09
C GLU A 143 -13.24 -1.84 -3.09
N ALA A 144 -12.72 -0.62 -3.34
CA ALA A 144 -11.85 0.05 -2.39
C ALA A 144 -12.68 0.79 -1.31
N PRO A 145 -12.15 0.99 -0.09
CA PRO A 145 -12.86 1.75 0.93
C PRO A 145 -13.23 3.16 0.45
N ALA A 146 -14.36 3.68 0.89
CA ALA A 146 -14.77 5.05 0.57
C ALA A 146 -13.67 6.08 0.95
N PRO A 147 -13.52 7.20 0.21
CA PRO A 147 -12.51 8.21 0.50
C PRO A 147 -12.55 8.70 1.95
N GLU A 148 -13.73 8.88 2.52
CA GLU A 148 -13.87 9.29 3.92
C GLU A 148 -13.35 8.23 4.92
N ARG A 149 -13.50 6.94 4.58
CA ARG A 149 -12.93 5.85 5.38
C ARG A 149 -11.40 5.86 5.31
N ARG A 150 -10.82 6.14 4.13
CA ARG A 150 -9.38 6.29 3.95
C ARG A 150 -8.83 7.50 4.70
N LEU A 151 -9.55 8.61 4.71
CA LEU A 151 -9.16 9.80 5.47
C LEU A 151 -9.13 9.50 6.99
N LYS A 152 -10.10 8.76 7.50
CA LYS A 152 -10.09 8.25 8.89
C LYS A 152 -8.91 7.32 9.16
N THR A 153 -8.48 6.52 8.18
CA THR A 153 -7.25 5.72 8.28
C THR A 153 -6.02 6.60 8.45
N VAL A 154 -5.91 7.68 7.68
CA VAL A 154 -4.82 8.67 7.84
C VAL A 154 -4.81 9.23 9.26
N GLU A 155 -5.97 9.69 9.75
CA GLU A 155 -6.11 10.22 11.11
C GLU A 155 -5.72 9.20 12.18
N ARG A 156 -6.17 7.95 12.04
CA ARG A 156 -5.88 6.88 12.98
C ARG A 156 -4.37 6.58 13.05
N LEU A 157 -3.73 6.38 11.90
CA LEU A 157 -2.30 6.09 11.81
C LEU A 157 -1.47 7.25 12.37
N SER A 158 -1.85 8.49 12.04
CA SER A 158 -1.17 9.69 12.54
C SER A 158 -1.26 9.81 14.06
N LYS A 159 -2.46 9.60 14.64
CA LYS A 159 -2.67 9.58 16.11
C LYS A 159 -1.87 8.50 16.82
N ASP A 160 -1.64 7.37 16.17
CA ASP A 160 -0.81 6.28 16.67
C ASP A 160 0.70 6.53 16.48
N GLY A 161 1.10 7.69 15.96
CA GLY A 161 2.50 8.09 15.79
C GLY A 161 3.18 7.49 14.56
N ILE A 162 2.42 6.85 13.66
CA ILE A 162 2.95 6.32 12.41
C ILE A 162 3.10 7.46 11.41
N ARG A 163 4.27 7.54 10.75
CA ARG A 163 4.48 8.53 9.69
C ARG A 163 3.59 8.18 8.51
N VAL A 164 2.50 8.94 8.35
CA VAL A 164 1.52 8.75 7.28
C VAL A 164 1.60 9.90 6.27
N GLY A 165 1.40 9.59 5.00
CA GLY A 165 1.20 10.55 3.93
C GLY A 165 0.07 10.12 3.00
N VAL A 166 -0.17 10.93 1.99
CA VAL A 166 -1.23 10.70 1.01
C VAL A 166 -0.65 10.64 -0.40
N ALA A 167 -1.20 9.75 -1.21
CA ALA A 167 -0.94 9.63 -2.63
C ALA A 167 -2.20 10.08 -3.38
N VAL A 168 -2.11 11.14 -4.18
CA VAL A 168 -3.18 11.60 -5.04
C VAL A 168 -2.84 11.22 -6.48
N PHE A 169 -3.24 10.02 -6.88
CA PHE A 169 -3.14 9.53 -8.24
C PHE A 169 -4.06 8.30 -8.45
N PRO A 170 -4.67 8.16 -9.65
CA PRO A 170 -4.55 9.07 -10.79
C PRO A 170 -5.37 10.37 -10.60
N LEU A 171 -4.80 11.51 -11.02
CA LEU A 171 -5.57 12.71 -11.32
C LEU A 171 -6.16 12.58 -12.73
N ILE A 172 -7.47 12.33 -12.81
CA ILE A 172 -8.21 12.17 -14.06
C ILE A 172 -8.85 13.53 -14.39
N PRO A 173 -8.46 14.17 -15.51
CA PRO A 173 -8.97 15.49 -15.86
C PRO A 173 -10.49 15.53 -15.94
N TYR A 174 -11.09 16.53 -15.31
CA TYR A 174 -12.55 16.76 -15.21
C TYR A 174 -13.33 15.69 -14.42
N VAL A 175 -12.64 14.72 -13.83
CA VAL A 175 -13.25 13.63 -13.06
C VAL A 175 -12.77 13.68 -11.62
N SER A 176 -11.46 13.73 -11.39
CA SER A 176 -10.92 13.65 -10.04
C SER A 176 -10.04 14.83 -9.61
N ASP A 177 -9.86 15.83 -10.48
CA ASP A 177 -9.05 17.04 -10.27
C ASP A 177 -9.87 18.28 -9.85
N VAL A 178 -11.13 18.09 -9.42
CA VAL A 178 -12.12 19.18 -9.28
C VAL A 178 -11.83 20.15 -8.13
N ASP A 179 -11.33 19.69 -6.98
CA ASP A 179 -11.10 20.54 -5.79
C ASP A 179 -9.87 20.10 -4.97
N ILE A 180 -8.71 20.04 -5.63
CA ILE A 180 -7.46 19.54 -5.04
C ILE A 180 -7.03 20.38 -3.82
N GLU A 181 -7.22 21.70 -3.84
CA GLU A 181 -6.81 22.57 -2.73
C GLU A 181 -7.56 22.22 -1.43
N ARG A 182 -8.89 22.02 -1.54
CA ARG A 182 -9.69 21.58 -0.41
C ARG A 182 -9.26 20.21 0.08
N ASP A 183 -9.01 19.27 -0.83
CA ASP A 183 -8.60 17.91 -0.46
C ASP A 183 -7.25 17.88 0.25
N VAL A 184 -6.26 18.63 -0.24
CA VAL A 184 -4.96 18.77 0.41
C VAL A 184 -5.09 19.34 1.83
N LYS A 185 -5.96 20.33 2.03
CA LYS A 185 -6.24 20.86 3.38
C LYS A 185 -6.82 19.76 4.28
N ARG A 186 -7.77 18.96 3.79
CA ARG A 186 -8.36 17.84 4.55
C ARG A 186 -7.33 16.77 4.89
N PHE A 187 -6.45 16.42 3.96
CA PHE A 187 -5.36 15.47 4.23
C PHE A 187 -4.43 15.97 5.33
N LYS A 188 -4.06 17.26 5.28
CA LYS A 188 -3.25 17.89 6.33
C LYS A 188 -3.98 17.91 7.69
N ASP A 189 -5.25 18.26 7.71
CA ASP A 189 -6.08 18.30 8.93
C ASP A 189 -6.23 16.89 9.55
N ALA A 190 -6.26 15.84 8.72
CA ALA A 190 -6.22 14.44 9.14
C ALA A 190 -4.82 13.97 9.61
N GLY A 191 -3.79 14.82 9.55
CA GLY A 191 -2.45 14.49 10.04
C GLY A 191 -1.53 13.84 9.01
N ALA A 192 -1.80 13.98 7.70
CA ALA A 192 -0.85 13.59 6.67
C ALA A 192 0.41 14.48 6.73
N SER A 193 1.58 13.85 6.69
CA SER A 193 2.89 14.51 6.81
C SER A 193 3.59 14.79 5.47
N TYR A 194 3.10 14.18 4.38
CA TYR A 194 3.59 14.40 3.02
C TYR A 194 2.52 14.04 1.98
N LEU A 195 2.69 14.57 0.78
CA LEU A 195 1.85 14.33 -0.39
C LEU A 195 2.73 13.81 -1.53
N ILE A 196 2.25 12.77 -2.21
CA ILE A 196 2.76 12.28 -3.49
C ILE A 196 1.63 12.48 -4.49
N TYR A 197 1.90 13.04 -5.67
CA TYR A 197 0.86 13.28 -6.67
C TYR A 197 1.37 12.96 -8.08
N GLU A 198 0.48 12.48 -8.94
CA GLU A 198 0.71 12.19 -10.36
C GLU A 198 -0.56 12.34 -11.19
#